data_AF-A0A9Q1MR29-F1
#
_entry.id   AF-A0A9Q1MR29-F1
#
_cell.length_a   1.000
_cell.length_b   1.000
_cell.length_c   1.000
_cell.angle_alpha   90.00
_cell.angle_beta   90.00
_cell.angle_gamma   90.00
#
_symmetry.space_group_name_H-M   'P 1'
#
loop_
_entity.id
_entity.type
_entity.pdbx_description
1 polymer ?
#
loop_
_entity_poly.entity_id
_entity_poly.type
_entity_poly.pdbx_seq_one_letter_code
_entity_poly.pdbx_strand_id
1 'polypeptide(L)'
;MNDPIFPNMTKMKALERLYEAAKFDPHRILQQTVCYDRWFTWTVSVSWGYVVQVFSYNVFLPDALRVQESYFPWQTSDLARHYDFDTRPYEQDPCKRQLVYFLHNVSPGIDGKIKTIYKKKTPENCTITMVSPRKLEEIRVTSHKLDLDRKRLLSPRRQCCDVLPSTSRNVMDIEIRECKEDELIYIHP
;
A
#
# COMPACT_ATOMS: atom_id res chain seq x y z
N MET A 1 19.66 12.16 3.45
CA MET A 1 19.15 11.15 2.49
C MET A 1 20.07 9.92 2.54
N ASN A 2 19.97 9.11 3.60
CA ASN A 2 20.83 7.94 3.76
C ASN A 2 20.10 6.74 4.41
N ASP A 3 18.78 6.81 4.50
CA ASP A 3 17.97 5.85 5.23
C ASP A 3 17.56 4.67 4.34
N PRO A 4 17.42 3.45 4.91
CA PRO A 4 16.92 2.28 4.19
C PRO A 4 15.43 2.44 3.82
N ILE A 5 15.00 1.82 2.71
CA ILE A 5 13.58 1.82 2.31
C ILE A 5 12.68 1.11 3.33
N PHE A 6 13.22 0.13 4.06
CA PHE A 6 12.54 -0.53 5.17
C PHE A 6 13.16 -0.07 6.50
N PRO A 7 12.35 0.30 7.50
CA PRO A 7 12.87 0.76 8.79
C PRO A 7 13.55 -0.39 9.58
N ASN A 8 14.44 -0.01 10.51
CA ASN A 8 15.12 -0.91 11.46
C ASN A 8 15.97 -2.01 10.81
N MET A 9 16.58 -1.75 9.65
CA MET A 9 17.56 -2.65 9.01
C MET A 9 18.60 -1.88 8.20
N THR A 10 19.66 -2.56 7.75
CA THR A 10 20.66 -1.94 6.86
C THR A 10 20.15 -1.84 5.43
N LYS A 11 20.75 -0.96 4.61
CA LYS A 11 20.37 -0.82 3.19
C LYS A 11 20.46 -2.12 2.40
N MET A 12 21.50 -2.92 2.64
CA MET A 12 21.67 -4.22 1.98
C MET A 12 20.55 -5.18 2.36
N LYS A 13 20.21 -5.29 3.65
CA LYS A 13 19.09 -6.12 4.10
C LYS A 13 17.74 -5.64 3.57
N ALA A 14 17.57 -4.32 3.44
CA ALA A 14 16.39 -3.73 2.85
C ALA A 14 16.25 -4.10 1.36
N LEU A 15 17.36 -4.07 0.63
CA LEU A 15 17.41 -4.48 -0.77
C LEU A 15 17.14 -5.98 -0.93
N GLU A 16 17.80 -6.83 -0.13
CA GLU A 16 17.59 -8.28 -0.11
C GLU A 16 16.11 -8.61 0.11
N ARG A 17 15.46 -7.95 1.08
CA ARG A 17 14.02 -8.12 1.35
C ARG A 17 13.14 -7.75 0.16
N LEU A 18 13.44 -6.64 -0.52
CA LEU A 18 12.68 -6.25 -1.72
C LEU A 18 12.84 -7.30 -2.84
N TYR A 19 14.06 -7.80 -3.04
CA TYR A 19 14.34 -8.86 -4.02
C TYR A 19 13.70 -10.19 -3.65
N GLU A 20 13.60 -10.54 -2.37
CA GLU A 20 12.86 -11.71 -1.91
C GLU A 20 11.40 -11.64 -2.36
N ALA A 21 10.73 -10.49 -2.20
CA ALA A 21 9.37 -10.30 -2.71
C ALA A 21 9.31 -10.40 -4.26
N ALA A 22 10.26 -9.76 -4.96
CA ALA A 22 10.30 -9.77 -6.41
C ALA A 22 10.47 -11.18 -7.02
N LYS A 23 11.10 -12.12 -6.30
CA LYS A 23 11.20 -13.53 -6.73
C LYS A 23 9.84 -14.23 -6.80
N PHE A 24 8.88 -13.82 -5.97
CA PHE A 24 7.54 -14.42 -5.95
C PHE A 24 6.64 -13.83 -7.06
N ASP A 25 6.63 -12.51 -7.21
CA ASP A 25 5.81 -11.81 -8.21
C ASP A 25 6.54 -10.57 -8.77
N PRO A 26 7.38 -10.76 -9.80
CA PRO A 26 8.16 -9.66 -10.36
C PRO A 26 7.28 -8.66 -11.13
N HIS A 27 6.12 -9.09 -11.64
CA HIS A 27 5.23 -8.22 -12.40
C HIS A 27 4.40 -7.29 -11.50
N ARG A 28 4.20 -7.64 -10.23
CA ARG A 28 3.45 -6.82 -9.26
C ARG A 28 4.34 -5.99 -8.32
N ILE A 29 5.66 -6.19 -8.31
CA ILE A 29 6.55 -5.50 -7.37
C ILE A 29 6.36 -3.96 -7.43
N LEU A 30 6.16 -3.33 -6.27
CA LEU A 30 5.89 -1.89 -6.10
C LEU A 30 4.60 -1.36 -6.75
N GLN A 31 3.85 -2.18 -7.50
CA GLN A 31 2.59 -1.75 -8.08
C GLN A 31 1.57 -1.43 -7.00
N GLN A 32 0.87 -0.31 -7.19
CA GLN A 32 -0.11 0.19 -6.23
C GLN A 32 -1.51 -0.28 -6.59
N THR A 33 -2.23 -0.80 -5.61
CA THR A 33 -3.62 -1.25 -5.69
C THR A 33 -4.39 -0.65 -4.50
N VAL A 34 -5.59 -0.12 -4.73
CA VAL A 34 -6.37 0.59 -3.70
C VAL A 34 -7.66 -0.16 -3.40
N CYS A 35 -7.89 -0.47 -2.12
CA CYS A 35 -9.07 -1.17 -1.60
C CYS A 35 -9.86 -0.23 -0.71
N TYR A 36 -11.18 -0.40 -0.70
CA TYR A 36 -12.07 0.33 0.19
C TYR A 36 -12.71 -0.62 1.18
N ASP A 37 -12.51 -0.37 2.46
CA ASP A 37 -13.24 -1.08 3.51
C ASP A 37 -14.63 -0.45 3.66
N ARG A 38 -15.66 -1.26 3.39
CA ARG A 38 -17.06 -0.80 3.46
C ARG A 38 -17.56 -0.66 4.90
N TRP A 39 -16.98 -1.37 5.86
CA TRP A 39 -17.47 -1.37 7.24
C TRP A 39 -17.02 -0.16 8.04
N PHE A 40 -15.75 0.21 7.93
CA PHE A 40 -15.18 1.33 8.68
C PHE A 40 -14.83 2.54 7.81
N THR A 41 -15.20 2.51 6.51
CA THR A 41 -14.93 3.59 5.54
C THR A 41 -13.46 3.94 5.41
N TRP A 42 -12.58 2.95 5.59
CA TRP A 42 -11.14 3.13 5.42
C TRP A 42 -10.74 2.98 3.96
N THR A 43 -9.69 3.70 3.58
CA THR A 43 -9.01 3.49 2.30
C THR A 43 -7.69 2.79 2.55
N VAL A 44 -7.42 1.72 1.82
CA VAL A 44 -6.19 0.95 1.93
C VAL A 44 -5.44 0.99 0.61
N SER A 45 -4.21 1.49 0.63
CA SER A 45 -3.33 1.55 -0.51
C SER A 45 -2.21 0.52 -0.32
N VAL A 46 -2.17 -0.49 -1.18
CA VAL A 46 -1.20 -1.58 -1.16
C VAL A 46 -0.18 -1.35 -2.27
N SER A 47 1.07 -1.06 -1.92
CA SER A 47 2.23 -1.16 -2.82
C SER A 47 2.89 -2.52 -2.59
N TRP A 48 2.57 -3.47 -3.46
CA TRP A 48 2.88 -4.88 -3.22
C TRP A 48 4.39 -5.12 -3.12
N GLY A 49 4.81 -5.88 -2.11
CA GLY A 49 6.21 -6.17 -1.83
C GLY A 49 6.98 -5.03 -1.16
N TYR A 50 6.30 -3.93 -0.78
CA TYR A 50 6.93 -2.82 -0.07
C TYR A 50 6.12 -2.34 1.13
N VAL A 51 4.96 -1.70 0.90
CA VAL A 51 4.24 -0.98 1.95
C VAL A 51 2.74 -1.01 1.76
N VAL A 52 1.99 -1.08 2.86
CA VAL A 52 0.56 -0.85 2.91
C VAL A 52 0.28 0.42 3.71
N GLN A 53 -0.52 1.31 3.14
CA GLN A 53 -0.97 2.54 3.77
C GLN A 53 -2.47 2.44 4.09
N VAL A 54 -2.86 2.77 5.32
CA VAL A 54 -4.26 2.75 5.75
C VAL A 54 -4.68 4.16 6.17
N PHE A 55 -5.69 4.69 5.48
CA PHE A 55 -6.34 5.95 5.78
C PHE A 55 -7.63 5.66 6.56
N SER A 56 -7.82 6.34 7.69
CA SER A 56 -9.00 6.16 8.54
C SER A 56 -10.28 6.81 7.99
N TYR A 57 -10.28 7.18 6.71
CA TYR A 57 -11.37 7.87 6.02
C TYR A 57 -11.37 7.50 4.53
N ASN A 58 -12.45 7.86 3.84
CA ASN A 58 -12.58 7.64 2.40
C ASN A 58 -11.71 8.64 1.64
N VAL A 59 -10.81 8.13 0.81
CA VAL A 59 -9.93 8.90 -0.08
C VAL A 59 -10.30 8.54 -1.51
N PHE A 60 -10.59 9.55 -2.33
CA PHE A 60 -10.87 9.31 -3.73
C PHE A 60 -9.68 8.65 -4.42
N LEU A 61 -9.97 7.74 -5.37
CA LEU A 61 -8.94 6.96 -6.04
C LEU A 61 -7.82 7.83 -6.66
N PRO A 62 -8.09 8.95 -7.34
CA PRO A 62 -7.04 9.83 -7.85
C PRO A 62 -6.08 10.31 -6.74
N ASP A 63 -6.62 10.70 -5.58
CA ASP A 63 -5.83 11.18 -4.45
C ASP A 63 -5.06 10.07 -3.74
N ALA A 64 -5.65 8.88 -3.63
CA ALA A 64 -4.98 7.71 -3.05
C ALA A 64 -3.77 7.26 -3.88
N LEU A 65 -3.80 7.50 -5.20
CA LEU A 65 -2.72 7.20 -6.13
C LEU A 65 -1.64 8.29 -6.18
N ARG A 66 -1.93 9.51 -5.71
CA ARG A 66 -0.93 10.58 -5.64
C ARG A 66 0.17 10.23 -4.65
N VAL A 67 1.40 10.43 -5.10
CA VAL A 67 2.57 10.28 -4.24
C VAL A 67 2.56 11.35 -3.17
N GLN A 68 2.93 10.96 -1.94
CA GLN A 68 3.11 11.92 -0.85
C GLN A 68 4.26 12.86 -1.20
N GLU A 69 4.05 14.16 -1.02
CA GLU A 69 5.12 15.15 -1.11
C GLU A 69 6.28 14.76 -0.19
N SER A 70 7.49 14.70 -0.75
CA SER A 70 8.72 14.23 -0.09
C SER A 70 9.89 15.20 -0.26
N TYR A 71 9.64 16.36 -0.86
CA TYR A 71 10.61 17.42 -1.05
C TYR A 71 10.24 18.63 -0.22
N PHE A 72 11.24 19.46 0.07
CA PHE A 72 11.03 20.81 0.59
C PHE A 72 11.79 21.77 -0.31
N PRO A 73 11.21 22.93 -0.62
CA PRO A 73 11.93 23.92 -1.37
C PRO A 73 13.16 24.40 -0.59
N TRP A 74 14.28 24.49 -1.29
CA TRP A 74 15.52 25.08 -0.75
C TRP A 74 15.44 26.60 -0.54
N GLN A 75 14.62 27.29 -1.34
CA GLN A 75 14.37 28.72 -1.23
C GLN A 75 13.08 28.94 -0.42
N THR A 76 13.04 29.96 0.43
CA THR A 76 11.89 30.26 1.29
C THR A 76 10.93 31.31 0.73
N SER A 77 11.17 31.78 -0.51
CA SER A 77 10.32 32.77 -1.18
C SER A 77 9.00 32.15 -1.66
N ASP A 78 7.98 32.98 -1.94
CA ASP A 78 6.73 32.51 -2.57
C ASP A 78 6.96 31.81 -3.94
N LEU A 79 8.12 32.05 -4.56
CA LEU A 79 8.56 31.37 -5.77
C LEU A 79 8.92 29.89 -5.55
N ALA A 80 9.05 29.43 -4.31
CA ALA A 80 9.43 28.06 -4.01
C ALA A 80 8.28 27.04 -4.11
N ARG A 81 7.04 27.53 -4.27
CA ARG A 81 5.84 26.71 -4.55
C ARG A 81 5.67 26.31 -6.02
N HIS A 82 6.67 26.56 -6.89
CA HIS A 82 6.55 26.42 -8.35
C HIS A 82 6.91 25.03 -8.90
N TYR A 83 7.08 24.01 -8.05
CA TYR A 83 7.20 22.64 -8.55
C TYR A 83 5.81 22.09 -8.84
N ASP A 84 5.44 22.02 -10.12
CA ASP A 84 4.13 21.53 -10.58
C ASP A 84 4.08 19.98 -10.63
N PHE A 85 4.49 19.34 -9.54
CA PHE A 85 4.34 17.89 -9.38
C PHE A 85 2.97 17.58 -8.78
N ASP A 86 2.24 16.67 -9.41
CA ASP A 86 0.97 16.16 -8.87
C ASP A 86 1.22 15.28 -7.63
N THR A 87 1.36 15.94 -6.48
CA THR A 87 1.62 15.31 -5.18
C THR A 87 0.51 15.63 -4.21
N ARG A 88 0.30 14.75 -3.23
CA ARG A 88 -0.56 15.06 -2.08
C ARG A 88 0.25 15.73 -0.98
N PRO A 89 -0.30 16.77 -0.33
CA PRO A 89 0.41 17.54 0.68
C PRO A 89 0.79 16.66 1.87
N TYR A 90 1.89 17.04 2.53
CA TYR A 90 2.33 16.36 3.73
C TYR A 90 1.52 16.78 4.97
N GLU A 91 0.77 15.84 5.56
CA GLU A 91 0.02 16.07 6.81
C GLU A 91 1.00 16.24 7.98
N GLN A 92 0.92 17.37 8.69
CA GLN A 92 1.82 17.68 9.80
C GLN A 92 1.43 16.95 11.09
N ASP A 93 0.13 16.70 11.31
CA ASP A 93 -0.37 16.00 12.49
C ASP A 93 -0.16 14.48 12.34
N PRO A 94 0.73 13.85 13.14
CA PRO A 94 0.97 12.40 13.07
C PRO A 94 -0.29 11.56 13.26
N CYS A 95 -1.27 12.07 14.02
CA CYS A 95 -2.49 11.32 14.31
C CYS A 95 -3.50 11.34 13.15
N LYS A 96 -3.40 12.32 12.25
CA LYS A 96 -4.19 12.41 11.00
C LYS A 96 -3.51 11.74 9.81
N ARG A 97 -2.21 11.46 9.90
CA ARG A 97 -1.48 10.71 8.87
C ARG A 97 -2.04 9.31 8.67
N GLN A 98 -1.88 8.82 7.45
CA GLN A 98 -2.08 7.42 7.13
C GLN A 98 -1.11 6.53 7.92
N LEU A 99 -1.61 5.38 8.33
CA LEU A 99 -0.80 4.36 8.99
C LEU A 99 0.01 3.60 7.96
N VAL A 100 1.28 3.32 8.26
CA VAL A 100 2.21 2.72 7.32
C VAL A 100 2.71 1.37 7.84
N TYR A 101 2.48 0.31 7.06
CA TYR A 101 2.87 -1.06 7.36
C TYR A 101 3.87 -1.54 6.33
N PHE A 102 5.07 -1.93 6.78
CA PHE A 102 6.15 -2.35 5.88
C PHE A 102 6.15 -3.85 5.69
N LEU A 103 6.57 -4.31 4.51
CA LEU A 103 6.74 -5.72 4.23
C LEU A 103 7.62 -6.37 5.31
N HIS A 104 7.05 -7.38 5.94
CA HIS A 104 7.71 -8.18 6.94
C HIS A 104 8.16 -9.53 6.38
N ASN A 105 7.28 -10.19 5.62
CA ASN A 105 7.53 -11.52 5.08
C ASN A 105 6.72 -11.76 3.80
N VAL A 106 7.25 -12.65 2.93
CA VAL A 106 6.58 -13.21 1.75
C VAL A 106 6.69 -14.73 1.81
N SER A 107 5.63 -15.43 1.45
CA SER A 107 5.57 -16.89 1.52
C SER A 107 4.55 -17.45 0.53
N PRO A 108 4.67 -18.73 0.13
CA PRO A 108 3.59 -19.43 -0.56
C PRO A 108 2.32 -19.43 0.29
N GLY A 109 1.19 -19.14 -0.33
CA GLY A 109 -0.14 -19.23 0.26
C GLY A 109 -0.86 -20.52 -0.14
N ILE A 110 -2.17 -20.56 0.14
CA ILE A 110 -3.06 -21.66 -0.23
C ILE A 110 -3.50 -21.48 -1.70
N ASP A 111 -3.80 -22.57 -2.41
CA ASP A 111 -4.32 -22.58 -3.79
C ASP A 111 -3.44 -21.83 -4.81
N GLY A 112 -2.12 -21.96 -4.66
CA GLY A 112 -1.16 -21.32 -5.57
C GLY A 112 -1.09 -19.79 -5.43
N LYS A 113 -1.73 -19.22 -4.40
CA LYS A 113 -1.60 -17.79 -4.07
C LYS A 113 -0.25 -17.51 -3.40
N ILE A 114 0.13 -16.25 -3.41
CA ILE A 114 1.26 -15.71 -2.66
C ILE A 114 0.69 -14.96 -1.46
N LYS A 115 1.27 -15.16 -0.28
CA LYS A 115 0.92 -14.47 0.96
C LYS A 115 2.03 -13.53 1.37
N THR A 116 1.70 -12.27 1.54
CA THR A 116 2.60 -11.24 2.08
C THR A 116 2.06 -10.71 3.41
N ILE A 117 2.96 -10.45 4.35
CA ILE A 117 2.63 -9.95 5.68
C ILE A 117 3.33 -8.61 5.86
N TYR A 118 2.57 -7.60 6.28
CA TYR A 118 3.05 -6.24 6.56
C TYR A 118 2.83 -5.92 8.02
N LYS A 119 3.81 -5.29 8.66
CA LYS A 119 3.73 -4.93 10.08
C LYS A 119 4.00 -3.46 10.29
N LYS A 120 3.34 -2.89 11.29
CA LYS A 120 3.63 -1.55 11.78
C LYS A 120 5.04 -1.56 12.39
N LYS A 121 5.86 -0.56 12.06
CA LYS A 121 7.25 -0.47 12.55
C LYS A 121 7.52 0.74 13.41
N THR A 122 6.67 1.76 13.34
CA THR A 122 6.79 2.98 14.14
C THR A 122 5.62 3.03 15.11
N PRO A 123 5.86 3.08 16.43
CA PRO A 123 4.80 3.36 17.39
C PRO A 123 4.34 4.81 17.24
N GLU A 124 3.04 5.06 17.41
CA GLU A 124 2.48 6.40 17.33
C GLU A 124 1.78 6.73 18.64
N ASN A 125 2.09 7.90 19.20
CA ASN A 125 1.47 8.41 20.42
C ASN A 125 0.14 9.08 20.09
N CYS A 126 -0.83 8.29 19.64
CA CYS A 126 -2.18 8.74 19.31
C CYS A 126 -3.22 7.96 20.09
N THR A 127 -4.38 8.56 20.31
CA THR A 127 -5.52 7.87 20.94
C THR A 127 -6.01 6.73 20.05
N ILE A 128 -6.18 5.55 20.65
CA ILE A 128 -6.65 4.34 19.94
C ILE A 128 -8.09 4.08 20.40
N THR A 129 -9.05 4.30 19.50
CA THR A 129 -10.45 3.94 19.71
C THR A 129 -10.75 2.56 19.12
N MET A 130 -11.87 1.92 19.51
CA MET A 130 -12.23 0.58 19.02
C MET A 130 -12.38 0.50 17.48
N VAL A 131 -12.76 1.61 16.85
CA VAL A 131 -12.97 1.76 15.40
C VAL A 131 -11.74 2.39 14.73
N SER A 132 -10.63 2.57 15.44
CA SER A 132 -9.43 3.11 14.83
C SER A 132 -8.66 2.01 14.08
N PRO A 133 -8.17 2.26 12.85
CA PRO A 133 -7.25 1.34 12.19
C PRO A 133 -5.91 1.25 12.92
N ARG A 134 -5.65 2.13 13.90
CA ARG A 134 -4.43 2.14 14.73
C ARG A 134 -4.25 0.89 15.59
N LYS A 135 -5.33 0.16 15.84
CA LYS A 135 -5.30 -1.14 16.54
C LYS A 135 -4.71 -2.27 15.68
N LEU A 136 -4.60 -2.07 14.37
CA LEU A 136 -4.05 -3.06 13.47
C LEU A 136 -2.55 -3.16 13.68
N GLU A 137 -2.07 -4.36 13.92
CA GLU A 137 -0.64 -4.67 14.08
C GLU A 137 -0.07 -5.30 12.80
N GLU A 138 -0.93 -6.05 12.10
CA GLU A 138 -0.57 -6.85 10.94
C GLU A 138 -1.61 -6.71 9.82
N ILE A 139 -1.11 -6.61 8.60
CA ILE A 139 -1.93 -6.69 7.38
C ILE A 139 -1.41 -7.86 6.55
N ARG A 140 -2.31 -8.74 6.13
CA ARG A 140 -2.02 -9.89 5.28
C ARG A 140 -2.61 -9.62 3.91
N VAL A 141 -1.78 -9.68 2.88
CA VAL A 141 -2.24 -9.52 1.49
C VAL A 141 -2.00 -10.83 0.77
N THR A 142 -3.05 -11.37 0.19
CA THR A 142 -3.03 -12.59 -0.64
C THR A 142 -3.32 -12.24 -2.09
N SER A 143 -2.69 -12.97 -3.00
CA SER A 143 -2.82 -12.68 -4.43
C SER A 143 -2.33 -13.84 -5.28
N HIS A 144 -2.98 -14.14 -6.40
CA HIS A 144 -2.38 -15.00 -7.42
C HIS A 144 -1.18 -14.29 -8.05
N LYS A 145 -0.18 -15.07 -8.51
CA LYS A 145 0.95 -14.51 -9.25
C LYS A 145 0.44 -13.78 -10.49
N LEU A 146 0.85 -12.53 -10.67
CA LEU A 146 0.47 -11.75 -11.83
C LEU A 146 1.28 -12.20 -13.05
N ASP A 147 0.61 -12.87 -14.00
CA ASP A 147 1.19 -13.15 -15.30
C ASP A 147 0.68 -12.14 -16.34
N LEU A 148 1.59 -11.30 -16.81
CA LEU A 148 1.30 -10.29 -17.82
C LEU A 148 1.72 -10.83 -19.18
N ASP A 149 0.83 -11.58 -19.82
CA ASP A 149 1.01 -11.99 -21.21
C ASP A 149 1.20 -10.77 -22.12
N ARG A 150 1.83 -10.98 -23.28
CA ARG A 150 2.14 -9.92 -24.25
C ARG A 150 0.93 -9.06 -24.67
N LYS A 151 -0.30 -9.59 -24.61
CA LYS A 151 -1.54 -8.84 -24.86
C LYS A 151 -1.98 -7.98 -23.66
N ARG A 152 -1.74 -8.42 -22.42
CA ARG A 152 -2.04 -7.71 -21.16
C ARG A 152 -1.03 -6.57 -20.87
N LEU A 153 0.16 -6.63 -21.47
CA LEU A 153 1.16 -5.56 -21.42
C LEU A 153 0.75 -4.29 -22.20
N LEU A 154 -0.20 -4.37 -23.15
CA LEU A 154 -0.62 -3.23 -23.96
C LEU A 154 -1.52 -2.25 -23.19
N SER A 155 -2.14 -2.69 -22.10
CA SER A 155 -2.83 -1.81 -21.15
C SER A 155 -2.92 -2.50 -19.78
N PRO A 156 -1.84 -2.52 -18.98
CA PRO A 156 -1.90 -3.07 -17.64
C PRO A 156 -2.74 -2.12 -16.78
N ARG A 157 -4.03 -2.40 -16.66
CA ARG A 157 -4.85 -1.74 -15.64
C ARG A 157 -4.52 -2.33 -14.28
N ARG A 158 -4.56 -1.48 -13.26
CA ARG A 158 -4.34 -1.88 -11.87
C ARG A 158 -5.30 -3.01 -11.51
N GLN A 159 -4.83 -3.96 -10.71
CA GLN A 159 -5.70 -4.97 -10.16
C GLN A 159 -6.62 -4.36 -9.09
N CYS A 160 -7.74 -5.03 -8.84
CA CYS A 160 -8.67 -4.66 -7.80
C CYS A 160 -8.39 -5.49 -6.55
N CYS A 161 -9.02 -5.13 -5.43
CA CYS A 161 -8.83 -5.85 -4.18
C CYS A 161 -10.03 -5.73 -3.25
N ASP A 162 -10.18 -6.77 -2.43
CA ASP A 162 -11.21 -6.86 -1.40
C ASP A 162 -10.57 -6.86 -0.02
N VAL A 163 -11.18 -6.11 0.91
CA VAL A 163 -10.92 -6.27 2.35
C VAL A 163 -11.78 -7.42 2.84
N LEU A 164 -11.13 -8.50 3.29
CA LEU A 164 -11.81 -9.72 3.71
C LEU A 164 -12.28 -9.63 5.17
N PRO A 165 -13.27 -10.44 5.58
CA PRO A 165 -13.65 -10.57 6.98
C PRO A 165 -12.44 -10.94 7.83
N SER A 166 -12.14 -10.11 8.82
CA SER A 166 -10.93 -10.30 9.60
C SER A 166 -10.99 -11.53 10.50
N THR A 167 -9.88 -12.25 10.54
CA THR A 167 -9.66 -13.39 11.45
C THR A 167 -9.38 -12.96 12.90
N SER A 168 -8.97 -11.69 13.13
CA SER A 168 -8.66 -11.16 14.46
C SER A 168 -8.77 -9.63 14.53
N ARG A 169 -9.11 -9.07 15.70
CA ARG A 169 -9.35 -7.63 15.88
C ARG A 169 -8.18 -6.70 15.50
N ASN A 170 -6.95 -7.22 15.53
CA ASN A 170 -5.67 -6.54 15.25
C ASN A 170 -5.05 -6.94 13.91
N VAL A 171 -5.75 -7.75 13.10
CA VAL A 171 -5.29 -8.19 11.78
C VAL A 171 -6.27 -7.69 10.71
N MET A 172 -5.76 -7.31 9.55
CA MET A 172 -6.55 -7.05 8.36
C MET A 172 -6.11 -8.01 7.25
N ASP A 173 -7.07 -8.70 6.66
CA ASP A 173 -6.85 -9.62 5.54
C ASP A 173 -7.34 -8.95 4.24
N ILE A 174 -6.50 -8.95 3.20
CA ILE A 174 -6.78 -8.33 1.90
C ILE A 174 -6.48 -9.35 0.80
N GLU A 175 -7.33 -9.38 -0.22
CA GLU A 175 -7.10 -10.17 -1.43
C GLU A 175 -6.99 -9.26 -2.66
N ILE A 176 -5.89 -9.37 -3.40
CA ILE A 176 -5.72 -8.74 -4.71
C ILE A 176 -6.15 -9.74 -5.79
N ARG A 177 -7.01 -9.28 -6.69
CA ARG A 177 -7.63 -10.09 -7.75
C ARG A 177 -7.83 -9.27 -9.03
N GLU A 178 -8.25 -9.94 -10.09
CA GLU A 178 -8.77 -9.25 -11.27
C GLU A 178 -10.03 -8.44 -10.90
N CYS A 179 -10.22 -7.32 -11.59
CA CYS A 179 -11.40 -6.49 -11.40
C CYS A 179 -12.65 -7.20 -11.96
N LYS A 180 -13.79 -6.99 -11.32
CA LYS A 180 -15.12 -7.45 -11.74
C LYS A 180 -15.76 -6.42 -12.67
N GLU A 181 -16.74 -6.84 -13.47
CA GLU A 181 -17.41 -6.02 -14.50
C GLU A 181 -18.00 -4.70 -13.96
N ASP A 182 -18.42 -4.68 -12.71
CA ASP A 182 -19.02 -3.54 -12.03
C ASP A 182 -17.99 -2.56 -11.42
N GLU A 183 -16.70 -2.90 -11.46
CA GLU A 183 -15.63 -2.06 -10.91
C GLU A 183 -15.10 -1.08 -11.97
N LEU A 184 -14.87 0.17 -11.57
CA LEU A 184 -14.49 1.29 -12.46
C LEU A 184 -13.27 1.03 -13.36
N ILE A 185 -12.41 0.09 -12.98
CA ILE A 185 -11.14 -0.22 -13.63
C ILE A 185 -11.22 -1.51 -14.46
N TYR A 186 -12.41 -2.14 -14.54
CA TYR A 186 -12.63 -3.35 -15.32
C TYR A 186 -12.15 -3.22 -16.77
N ILE A 187 -11.58 -4.30 -17.31
CA ILE A 187 -11.18 -4.38 -18.71
C ILE A 187 -12.30 -5.07 -19.46
N HIS A 188 -13.02 -4.30 -20.27
CA HIS A 188 -13.91 -4.89 -21.27
C HIS A 188 -13.06 -5.67 -22.30
N PRO A 189 -13.42 -6.93 -22.58
CA PRO A 189 -12.73 -7.74 -23.59
C PRO A 189 -12.81 -7.14 -25.00
#